data_AF-A0A7X9JGB8-F1
#
_entry.id   AF-A0A7X9JGB8-F1
#
_cell.length_a   1.000
_cell.length_b   1.000
_cell.length_c   1.000
_cell.angle_alpha   90.00
_cell.angle_beta   90.00
_cell.angle_gamma   90.00
#
_symmetry.space_group_name_H-M   'P 1'
#
loop_
_entity.id
_entity.type
_entity.pdbx_description
1 polymer ?
#
loop_
_entity_poly.entity_id
_entity_poly.type
_entity_poly.pdbx_seq_one_letter_code
_entity_poly.pdbx_strand_id
1 'polypeptide(L)'
;MINNMKMGVKLAGVFAIIFVVVTAMMLSGAAVRMKALRMLDSNYRDYVNDIKNIGTIEVGLVNMEKDLHLYVNSPAARENALIQIQEGITSTENSFQSLKSSKRDSEEQKYLSEFEVAWPEIQRGYKAVIKAVDEGKNDDANSILADKSYLNEAGRKALAVVKNLNQYSVNKNETRVKQYVKGRGGWSGILW
;
A
#
# COMPACT_ATOMS: atom_id res chain seq x y z
N MET A 1 10.23 -48.19 -43.97
CA MET A 1 11.63 -47.72 -43.85
C MET A 1 12.22 -47.78 -42.44
N ILE A 2 11.43 -47.73 -41.36
CA ILE A 2 11.95 -47.74 -39.97
C ILE A 2 12.46 -49.12 -39.52
N ASN A 3 12.00 -50.20 -40.14
CA ASN A 3 12.37 -51.56 -39.70
C ASN A 3 13.82 -51.95 -40.05
N ASN A 4 14.44 -51.34 -41.07
CA ASN A 4 15.77 -51.73 -41.58
C ASN A 4 16.93 -50.85 -41.09
N MET A 5 16.69 -49.95 -40.14
CA MET A 5 17.74 -49.11 -39.54
C MET A 5 18.56 -49.91 -38.52
N LYS A 6 19.90 -49.77 -38.59
CA LYS A 6 20.83 -50.36 -37.60
C LYS A 6 20.40 -50.02 -36.18
N MET A 7 20.41 -51.01 -35.29
CA MET A 7 19.96 -50.90 -33.89
C MET A 7 20.53 -49.67 -33.17
N GLY A 8 21.80 -49.32 -33.44
CA GLY A 8 22.46 -48.14 -32.88
C GLY A 8 21.84 -46.79 -33.28
N VAL A 9 21.31 -46.65 -34.50
CA VAL A 9 20.64 -45.42 -34.96
C VAL A 9 19.26 -45.28 -34.32
N LYS A 10 18.55 -46.40 -34.11
CA LYS A 10 17.29 -46.40 -33.36
C LYS A 10 17.50 -45.99 -31.90
N LEU A 11 18.55 -46.53 -31.25
CA LEU A 11 18.90 -46.20 -29.87
C LEU A 11 19.30 -44.73 -29.73
N ALA A 12 20.17 -44.22 -30.61
CA ALA A 12 20.59 -42.83 -30.61
C ALA A 12 19.43 -41.85 -30.84
N GLY A 13 18.48 -42.20 -31.73
CA GLY A 13 17.28 -41.39 -31.97
C GLY A 13 16.37 -41.28 -30.75
N VAL A 14 16.17 -42.36 -30.00
CA VAL A 14 15.37 -42.34 -28.76
C VAL A 14 16.03 -41.49 -27.69
N PHE A 15 17.36 -41.61 -27.51
CA PHE A 15 18.10 -40.74 -26.58
C PHE A 15 18.03 -39.26 -26.96
N ALA A 16 18.14 -38.94 -28.25
CA ALA A 16 18.02 -37.56 -28.72
C ALA A 16 16.62 -36.98 -28.42
N ILE A 17 15.56 -37.75 -28.63
CA ILE A 17 14.17 -37.33 -28.31
C ILE A 17 14.02 -37.08 -26.81
N ILE A 18 14.51 -37.99 -25.96
CA ILE A 18 14.46 -37.82 -24.50
C ILE A 18 15.19 -36.53 -24.10
N PHE A 19 16.37 -36.28 -24.67
CA PHE A 19 17.15 -35.09 -24.36
C PHE A 19 16.43 -33.79 -24.76
N VAL A 20 15.77 -33.78 -25.91
CA VAL A 20 14.96 -32.63 -26.36
C VAL A 20 13.77 -32.39 -25.43
N VAL A 21 13.07 -33.46 -25.00
CA VAL A 21 11.94 -33.34 -24.07
C VAL A 21 12.40 -32.83 -22.70
N VAL A 22 13.49 -33.37 -22.15
CA VAL A 22 14.07 -32.89 -20.88
C VAL A 22 14.51 -31.44 -20.98
N THR A 23 15.14 -31.04 -22.08
CA THR A 23 15.56 -29.65 -22.32
C THR A 23 14.33 -28.73 -22.40
N ALA A 24 13.28 -29.13 -23.10
CA ALA A 24 12.02 -28.36 -23.16
C ALA A 24 11.34 -28.24 -21.79
N MET A 25 11.37 -29.31 -20.98
CA MET A 25 10.88 -29.29 -19.60
C MET A 25 11.72 -28.37 -18.70
N MET A 26 13.04 -28.38 -18.82
CA MET A 26 13.92 -27.49 -18.07
C MET A 26 13.70 -26.01 -18.43
N LEU A 27 13.63 -25.69 -19.73
CA LEU A 27 13.43 -24.33 -20.21
C LEU A 27 12.04 -23.78 -19.83
N SER A 28 10.99 -24.59 -19.94
CA SER A 28 9.64 -24.20 -19.53
C SER A 28 9.55 -24.00 -18.01
N GLY A 29 10.16 -24.88 -17.21
CA GLY A 29 10.26 -24.73 -15.77
C GLY A 29 11.02 -23.46 -15.34
N ALA A 30 12.16 -23.18 -15.97
CA ALA A 30 12.96 -21.97 -15.71
C ALA A 30 12.19 -20.69 -16.07
N ALA A 31 11.49 -20.67 -17.21
CA ALA A 31 10.69 -19.53 -17.65
C ALA A 31 9.53 -19.23 -16.68
N VAL A 32 8.82 -20.27 -16.20
CA VAL A 32 7.74 -20.12 -15.22
C VAL A 32 8.27 -19.58 -13.88
N ARG A 33 9.41 -20.10 -13.40
CA ARG A 33 10.04 -19.64 -12.16
C ARG A 33 10.52 -18.19 -12.26
N MET A 34 11.17 -17.81 -13.37
CA MET A 34 11.60 -16.42 -13.58
C MET A 34 10.41 -15.45 -13.67
N LYS A 35 9.32 -15.84 -14.36
CA LYS A 35 8.11 -15.02 -14.42
C LYS A 35 7.48 -14.86 -13.02
N ALA A 36 7.44 -15.93 -12.23
CA ALA A 36 6.92 -15.89 -10.86
C ALA A 36 7.77 -14.98 -9.97
N LEU A 37 9.10 -15.08 -10.03
CA LEU A 37 10.01 -14.23 -9.26
C LEU A 37 9.85 -12.74 -9.62
N ARG A 38 9.80 -12.40 -10.92
CA ARG A 38 9.58 -11.01 -11.37
C ARG A 38 8.24 -10.47 -10.90
N MET A 39 7.20 -11.30 -10.94
CA MET A 39 5.87 -10.90 -10.49
C MET A 39 5.81 -10.71 -8.98
N LEU A 40 6.51 -11.55 -8.21
CA LEU A 40 6.61 -11.42 -6.75
C LEU A 40 7.41 -10.17 -6.36
N ASP A 41 8.54 -9.90 -7.01
CA ASP A 41 9.35 -8.69 -6.76
C ASP A 41 8.56 -7.41 -7.07
N SER A 42 7.88 -7.35 -8.23
CA SER A 42 7.03 -6.20 -8.58
C SER A 42 5.92 -5.98 -7.55
N ASN A 43 5.16 -7.04 -7.21
CA ASN A 43 4.08 -6.94 -6.23
C ASN A 43 4.60 -6.54 -4.83
N TYR A 44 5.79 -7.01 -4.46
CA TYR A 44 6.40 -6.67 -3.18
C TYR A 44 6.82 -5.20 -3.14
N ARG A 45 7.41 -4.67 -4.22
CA ARG A 45 7.77 -3.24 -4.33
C ARG A 45 6.53 -2.35 -4.24
N ASP A 46 5.46 -2.72 -4.96
CA ASP A 46 4.19 -2.00 -4.91
C ASP A 46 3.61 -2.00 -3.48
N TYR A 47 3.59 -3.17 -2.83
CA TYR A 47 3.17 -3.31 -1.44
C TYR A 47 4.00 -2.45 -0.47
N VAL A 48 5.32 -2.46 -0.59
CA VAL A 48 6.20 -1.65 0.27
C VAL A 48 5.93 -0.16 0.07
N ASN A 49 5.72 0.29 -1.17
CA ASN A 49 5.36 1.66 -1.45
C ASN A 49 3.98 2.03 -0.85
N ASP A 50 3.01 1.14 -0.95
CA ASP A 50 1.69 1.33 -0.35
C ASP A 50 1.77 1.48 1.16
N ILE A 51 2.45 0.55 1.84
CA ILE A 51 2.63 0.60 3.29
C ILE A 51 3.36 1.88 3.72
N LYS A 52 4.37 2.31 2.95
CA LYS A 52 5.07 3.57 3.22
C LYS A 52 4.12 4.76 3.12
N ASN A 53 3.34 4.86 2.06
CA ASN A 53 2.41 5.97 1.86
C ASN A 53 1.29 5.96 2.91
N ILE A 54 0.73 4.80 3.23
CA ILE A 54 -0.28 4.62 4.27
C ILE A 54 0.29 5.04 5.64
N GLY A 55 1.51 4.61 5.96
CA GLY A 55 2.20 4.99 7.19
C GLY A 55 2.47 6.50 7.27
N THR A 56 2.86 7.13 6.16
CA THR A 56 3.03 8.61 6.10
C THR A 56 1.73 9.34 6.38
N ILE A 57 0.60 8.85 5.85
CA ILE A 57 -0.73 9.44 6.12
C ILE A 57 -1.09 9.26 7.60
N GLU A 58 -0.93 8.06 8.15
CA GLU A 58 -1.25 7.77 9.56
C GLU A 58 -0.45 8.64 10.52
N VAL A 59 0.87 8.69 10.34
CA VAL A 59 1.77 9.52 11.17
C VAL A 59 1.48 11.00 10.95
N GLY A 60 1.21 11.42 9.70
CA GLY A 60 0.84 12.78 9.36
C GLY A 60 -0.40 13.24 10.13
N LEU A 61 -1.47 12.45 10.15
CA LEU A 61 -2.69 12.76 10.88
C LEU A 61 -2.44 12.96 12.38
N VAL A 62 -1.70 12.06 13.01
CA VAL A 62 -1.41 12.10 14.45
C VAL A 62 -0.51 13.28 14.82
N ASN A 63 0.53 13.54 14.02
CA ASN A 63 1.44 14.66 14.27
C ASN A 63 0.74 16.00 14.08
N MET A 64 -0.05 16.14 13.02
CA MET A 64 -0.85 17.34 12.79
C MET A 64 -1.79 17.63 13.97
N GLU A 65 -2.44 16.61 14.54
CA GLU A 65 -3.35 16.79 15.68
C GLU A 65 -2.58 17.31 16.90
N LYS A 66 -1.43 16.69 17.19
CA LYS A 66 -0.52 17.12 18.25
C LYS A 66 -0.04 18.56 18.04
N ASP A 67 0.37 18.91 16.83
CA ASP A 67 0.87 20.24 16.51
C ASP A 67 -0.25 21.29 16.58
N LEU A 68 -1.48 20.92 16.24
CA LEU A 68 -2.65 21.78 16.41
C LEU A 68 -2.90 22.08 17.90
N HIS A 69 -2.80 21.07 18.77
CA HIS A 69 -2.87 21.29 20.22
C HIS A 69 -1.71 22.16 20.74
N LEU A 70 -0.50 21.99 20.22
CA LEU A 70 0.63 22.87 20.57
C LEU A 70 0.39 24.30 20.12
N TYR A 71 -0.16 24.50 18.92
CA TYR A 71 -0.48 25.81 18.37
C TYR A 71 -1.47 26.58 19.25
N VAL A 72 -2.54 25.91 19.70
CA VAL A 72 -3.56 26.50 20.56
C VAL A 72 -2.98 26.89 21.93
N ASN A 73 -2.22 25.99 22.55
CA ASN A 73 -1.82 26.12 23.95
C ASN A 73 -0.50 26.86 24.18
N SER A 74 0.35 27.02 23.16
CA SER A 74 1.69 27.59 23.31
C SER A 74 1.95 28.70 22.30
N PRO A 75 1.76 29.98 22.67
CA PRO A 75 2.07 31.12 21.82
C PRO A 75 3.50 31.10 21.27
N ALA A 76 4.47 30.66 22.08
CA ALA A 76 5.87 30.57 21.70
C ALA A 76 6.16 29.48 20.65
N ALA A 77 5.30 28.46 20.52
CA ALA A 77 5.47 27.36 19.57
C ALA A 77 4.62 27.51 18.30
N ARG A 78 3.77 28.54 18.21
CA ARG A 78 2.78 28.70 17.12
C ARG A 78 3.39 28.67 15.73
N GLU A 79 4.47 29.42 15.52
CA GLU A 79 5.10 29.50 14.20
C GLU A 79 5.60 28.13 13.73
N ASN A 80 6.32 27.41 14.59
CA ASN A 80 6.83 26.08 14.27
C ASN A 80 5.69 25.07 14.11
N ALA A 81 4.69 25.09 14.99
CA ALA A 81 3.53 24.21 14.89
C ALA A 81 2.75 24.44 13.59
N LEU A 82 2.60 25.68 13.15
CA LEU A 82 1.94 26.01 11.88
C LEU A 82 2.71 25.44 10.68
N ILE A 83 4.04 25.56 10.68
CA ILE A 83 4.91 24.98 9.64
C ILE A 83 4.72 23.46 9.61
N GLN A 84 4.80 22.79 10.77
CA GLN A 84 4.64 21.35 10.86
C GLN A 84 3.25 20.86 10.41
N ILE A 85 2.18 21.60 10.75
CA ILE A 85 0.83 21.33 10.24
C ILE A 85 0.79 21.41 8.71
N GLN A 86 1.37 22.46 8.11
CA GLN A 86 1.36 22.64 6.65
C GLN A 86 2.18 21.57 5.93
N GLU A 87 3.34 21.20 6.48
CA GLU A 87 4.15 20.10 6.00
C GLU A 87 3.40 18.77 6.10
N GLY A 88 2.71 18.54 7.22
CA GLY A 88 1.85 17.37 7.45
C GLY A 88 0.71 17.26 6.44
N ILE A 89 0.01 18.38 6.16
CA ILE A 89 -1.05 18.44 5.15
C ILE A 89 -0.50 18.07 3.77
N THR A 90 0.62 18.69 3.38
CA THR A 90 1.24 18.49 2.07
C THR A 90 1.74 17.05 1.91
N SER A 91 2.40 16.51 2.94
CA SER A 91 2.92 15.14 2.95
C SER A 91 1.81 14.09 2.87
N THR A 92 0.73 14.32 3.62
CA THR A 92 -0.46 13.47 3.62
C THR A 92 -1.15 13.48 2.26
N GLU A 93 -1.34 14.67 1.67
CA GLU A 93 -1.91 14.83 0.32
C GLU A 93 -1.08 14.10 -0.73
N ASN A 94 0.23 14.33 -0.75
CA ASN A 94 1.13 13.69 -1.73
C ASN A 94 1.10 12.15 -1.60
N SER A 95 1.10 11.64 -0.38
CA SER A 95 1.02 10.21 -0.12
C SER A 95 -0.33 9.63 -0.55
N PHE A 96 -1.42 10.36 -0.32
CA PHE A 96 -2.76 9.97 -0.73
C PHE A 96 -2.90 9.95 -2.27
N GLN A 97 -2.38 10.96 -2.96
CA GLN A 97 -2.37 10.99 -4.43
C GLN A 97 -1.50 9.87 -5.01
N SER A 98 -0.37 9.55 -4.37
CA SER A 98 0.45 8.38 -4.75
C SER A 98 -0.35 7.09 -4.64
N LEU A 99 -1.14 6.91 -3.58
CA LEU A 99 -2.02 5.74 -3.43
C LEU A 99 -3.10 5.69 -4.53
N LYS A 100 -3.71 6.83 -4.86
CA LYS A 100 -4.76 6.94 -5.90
C LYS A 100 -4.27 6.67 -7.32
N SER A 101 -3.02 7.00 -7.62
CA SER A 101 -2.48 6.84 -8.99
C SER A 101 -2.21 5.38 -9.38
N SER A 102 -2.19 4.47 -8.40
CA SER A 102 -1.96 3.04 -8.63
C SER A 102 -3.26 2.28 -8.94
N LYS A 103 -3.16 1.14 -9.63
CA LYS A 103 -4.33 0.30 -9.90
C LYS A 103 -4.82 -0.36 -8.60
N ARG A 104 -6.07 -0.08 -8.21
CA ARG A 104 -6.69 -0.56 -6.99
C ARG A 104 -7.85 -1.52 -7.28
N ASP A 105 -8.08 -2.45 -6.34
CA ASP A 105 -9.32 -3.22 -6.32
C ASP A 105 -10.47 -2.42 -5.68
N SER A 106 -11.68 -2.98 -5.69
CA SER A 106 -12.88 -2.30 -5.21
C SER A 106 -12.85 -1.99 -3.71
N GLU A 107 -12.21 -2.83 -2.89
CA GLU A 107 -12.16 -2.61 -1.44
C GLU A 107 -11.14 -1.53 -1.09
N GLU A 108 -9.97 -1.52 -1.76
CA GLU A 108 -9.01 -0.41 -1.68
C GLU A 108 -9.62 0.92 -2.10
N GLN A 109 -10.35 0.92 -3.22
CA GLN A 109 -11.02 2.14 -3.71
C GLN A 109 -12.03 2.68 -2.71
N LYS A 110 -12.79 1.80 -2.06
CA LYS A 110 -13.74 2.18 -1.03
C LYS A 110 -13.06 2.92 0.12
N TYR A 111 -11.97 2.38 0.68
CA TYR A 111 -11.23 3.08 1.74
C TYR A 111 -10.64 4.42 1.25
N LEU A 112 -10.10 4.47 0.04
CA LEU A 112 -9.57 5.72 -0.51
C LEU A 112 -10.67 6.77 -0.68
N SER A 113 -11.87 6.39 -1.13
CA SER A 113 -13.02 7.30 -1.24
C SER A 113 -13.53 7.77 0.12
N GLU A 114 -13.57 6.90 1.12
CA GLU A 114 -13.95 7.29 2.49
C GLU A 114 -12.95 8.31 3.07
N PHE A 115 -11.65 8.12 2.82
CA PHE A 115 -10.63 9.10 3.20
C PHE A 115 -10.79 10.41 2.42
N GLU A 116 -11.04 10.34 1.11
CA GLU A 116 -11.24 11.52 0.25
C GLU A 116 -12.38 12.43 0.73
N VAL A 117 -13.42 11.84 1.31
CA VAL A 117 -14.54 12.59 1.90
C VAL A 117 -14.14 13.21 3.24
N ALA A 118 -13.40 12.50 4.08
CA ALA A 118 -13.01 12.98 5.41
C ALA A 118 -11.89 14.03 5.36
N TRP A 119 -11.02 13.98 4.36
CA TRP A 119 -9.81 14.78 4.32
C TRP A 119 -10.04 16.30 4.21
N PRO A 120 -10.93 16.81 3.34
CA PRO A 120 -11.25 18.24 3.28
C PRO A 120 -11.85 18.78 4.59
N GLU A 121 -12.60 17.95 5.31
CA GLU A 121 -13.20 18.29 6.60
C GLU A 121 -12.13 18.51 7.68
N ILE A 122 -11.10 17.66 7.69
CA ILE A 122 -9.93 17.82 8.56
C ILE A 122 -9.22 19.15 8.21
N GLN A 123 -8.86 19.36 6.95
CA GLN A 123 -8.18 20.60 6.53
C GLN A 123 -8.97 21.86 6.89
N ARG A 124 -10.29 21.81 6.73
CA ARG A 124 -11.19 22.90 7.12
C ARG A 124 -11.18 23.14 8.63
N GLY A 125 -11.26 22.08 9.42
CA GLY A 125 -11.23 22.19 10.88
C GLY A 125 -9.92 22.78 11.40
N TYR A 126 -8.78 22.37 10.84
CA TYR A 126 -7.48 22.94 11.20
C TYR A 126 -7.42 24.45 10.92
N LYS A 127 -7.84 24.86 9.72
CA LYS A 127 -7.90 26.28 9.36
C LYS A 127 -8.83 27.07 10.27
N ALA A 128 -9.96 26.49 10.66
CA ALA A 128 -10.92 27.13 11.56
C ALA A 128 -10.36 27.31 12.97
N VAL A 129 -9.68 26.30 13.52
CA VAL A 129 -9.01 26.39 14.83
C VAL A 129 -7.91 27.45 14.81
N ILE A 130 -7.02 27.40 13.81
CA ILE A 130 -5.92 28.37 13.67
C ILE A 130 -6.48 29.79 13.62
N LYS A 131 -7.48 30.03 12.77
CA LYS A 131 -8.14 31.33 12.65
C LYS A 131 -8.77 31.80 13.96
N ALA A 132 -9.46 30.92 14.68
CA ALA A 132 -10.09 31.27 15.96
C ALA A 132 -9.03 31.66 17.02
N VAL A 133 -7.92 30.94 17.07
CA VAL A 133 -6.79 31.25 17.96
C VAL A 133 -6.14 32.60 17.60
N ASP A 134 -5.92 32.87 16.31
CA ASP A 134 -5.34 34.13 15.83
C ASP A 134 -6.25 35.34 16.12
N GLU A 135 -7.57 35.15 16.07
CA GLU A 135 -8.57 36.17 16.41
C GLU A 135 -8.80 36.31 17.93
N GLY A 136 -8.11 35.52 18.77
CA GLY A 136 -8.28 35.52 20.23
C GLY A 136 -9.58 34.88 20.72
N LYS A 137 -10.30 34.16 19.84
CA LYS A 137 -11.58 33.49 20.12
C LYS A 137 -11.33 32.08 20.66
N ASN A 138 -10.76 32.00 21.86
CA ASN A 138 -10.36 30.73 22.48
C ASN A 138 -11.55 29.77 22.70
N ASP A 139 -12.74 30.29 23.01
CA ASP A 139 -13.94 29.45 23.19
C ASP A 139 -14.37 28.77 21.89
N ASP A 140 -14.29 29.48 20.75
CA ASP A 140 -14.56 28.92 19.42
C ASP A 140 -13.53 27.84 19.06
N ALA A 141 -12.24 28.11 19.31
CA ALA A 141 -11.17 27.14 19.09
C ALA A 141 -11.38 25.86 19.93
N ASN A 142 -11.72 26.01 21.21
CA ASN A 142 -12.00 24.89 22.12
C ASN A 142 -13.24 24.10 21.70
N SER A 143 -14.29 24.77 21.22
CA SER A 143 -15.50 24.12 20.69
C SER A 143 -15.19 23.26 19.45
N ILE A 144 -14.35 23.75 18.54
CA ILE A 144 -13.91 23.00 17.36
C ILE A 144 -12.97 21.83 17.74
N LEU A 145 -12.22 21.95 18.83
CA LEU A 145 -11.34 20.89 19.34
C LEU A 145 -12.02 19.90 20.29
N ALA A 146 -13.29 20.11 20.66
CA ALA A 146 -14.00 19.23 21.57
C ALA A 146 -14.13 17.80 21.02
N ASP A 147 -14.14 16.78 21.88
CA ASP A 147 -14.15 15.36 21.45
C ASP A 147 -15.27 14.99 20.46
N LYS A 148 -16.41 15.67 20.52
CA LYS A 148 -17.58 15.45 19.65
C LYS A 148 -17.68 16.46 18.49
N SER A 149 -16.63 17.23 18.24
CA SER A 149 -16.60 18.17 17.14
C SER A 149 -16.50 17.46 15.80
N TYR A 150 -16.89 18.17 14.73
CA TYR A 150 -16.76 17.67 13.37
C TYR A 150 -15.30 17.38 12.99
N LEU A 151 -14.34 18.16 13.52
CA LEU A 151 -12.92 17.98 13.27
C LEU A 151 -12.43 16.65 13.86
N ASN A 152 -12.72 16.38 15.14
CA ASN A 152 -12.30 15.15 15.78
C ASN A 152 -13.03 13.93 15.22
N GLU A 153 -14.30 14.07 14.83
CA GLU A 153 -15.01 13.00 14.13
C GLU A 153 -14.40 12.68 12.77
N ALA A 154 -14.09 13.70 11.96
CA ALA A 154 -13.42 13.54 10.67
C ALA A 154 -12.03 12.92 10.84
N GLY A 155 -11.24 13.40 11.81
CA GLY A 155 -9.92 12.86 12.14
C GLY A 155 -9.95 11.39 12.53
N ARG A 156 -10.87 11.00 13.44
CA ARG A 156 -11.06 9.59 13.83
C ARG A 156 -11.50 8.72 12.65
N LYS A 157 -12.42 9.20 11.81
CA LYS A 157 -12.86 8.48 10.61
C LYS A 157 -11.69 8.27 9.65
N ALA A 158 -10.94 9.33 9.32
CA ALA A 158 -9.78 9.23 8.45
C ALA A 158 -8.73 8.26 8.99
N LEU A 159 -8.40 8.34 10.28
CA LEU A 159 -7.44 7.44 10.92
C LEU A 159 -7.91 5.98 10.88
N ALA A 160 -9.19 5.73 11.17
CA ALA A 160 -9.77 4.39 11.12
C ALA A 160 -9.73 3.81 9.69
N VAL A 161 -10.09 4.63 8.70
CA VAL A 161 -10.03 4.24 7.28
C VAL A 161 -8.62 3.89 6.85
N VAL A 162 -7.62 4.70 7.23
CA VAL A 162 -6.21 4.48 6.91
C VAL A 162 -5.70 3.18 7.56
N LYS A 163 -6.08 2.91 8.82
CA LYS A 163 -5.76 1.65 9.52
C LYS A 163 -6.40 0.43 8.84
N ASN A 164 -7.65 0.56 8.43
CA ASN A 164 -8.34 -0.52 7.72
C ASN A 164 -7.73 -0.79 6.35
N LEU A 165 -7.36 0.27 5.61
CA LEU A 165 -6.62 0.16 4.36
C LEU A 165 -5.29 -0.55 4.58
N ASN A 166 -4.52 -0.17 5.61
CA ASN A 166 -3.27 -0.83 5.97
C ASN A 166 -3.47 -2.34 6.21
N GLN A 167 -4.42 -2.69 7.08
CA GLN A 167 -4.73 -4.08 7.40
C GLN A 167 -5.15 -4.88 6.17
N TYR A 168 -5.96 -4.29 5.29
CA TYR A 168 -6.36 -4.90 4.04
C TYR A 168 -5.15 -5.13 3.12
N SER A 169 -4.28 -4.13 2.94
CA SER A 169 -3.07 -4.25 2.12
C SER A 169 -2.13 -5.34 2.63
N VAL A 170 -1.93 -5.45 3.96
CA VAL A 170 -1.16 -6.53 4.60
C VAL A 170 -1.78 -7.89 4.28
N ASN A 171 -3.07 -8.08 4.56
CA ASN A 171 -3.77 -9.35 4.35
C ASN A 171 -3.77 -9.78 2.86
N LYS A 172 -3.97 -8.81 1.96
CA LYS A 172 -3.93 -9.02 0.51
C LYS A 172 -2.54 -9.45 0.05
N ASN A 173 -1.48 -8.80 0.55
CA ASN A 173 -0.11 -9.19 0.22
C ASN A 173 0.24 -10.59 0.76
N GLU A 174 -0.13 -10.91 2.00
CA GLU A 174 0.05 -12.25 2.55
C GLU A 174 -0.63 -13.33 1.70
N THR A 175 -1.87 -13.06 1.27
CA THR A 175 -2.63 -13.98 0.42
C THR A 175 -1.95 -14.19 -0.93
N ARG A 176 -1.45 -13.11 -1.55
CA ARG A 176 -0.66 -13.19 -2.79
C ARG A 176 0.59 -14.03 -2.59
N VAL A 177 1.38 -13.77 -1.55
CA VAL A 177 2.59 -14.55 -1.24
C VAL A 177 2.27 -16.03 -1.03
N LYS A 178 1.23 -16.36 -0.23
CA LYS A 178 0.78 -17.74 0.00
C LYS A 178 0.37 -18.43 -1.31
N GLN A 179 -0.31 -17.73 -2.22
CA GLN A 179 -0.66 -18.28 -3.54
C GLN A 179 0.56 -18.56 -4.41
N TYR A 180 1.59 -17.70 -4.40
CA TYR A 180 2.82 -17.94 -5.15
C TYR A 180 3.64 -19.09 -4.59
N VAL A 181 3.73 -19.19 -3.25
CA VAL A 181 4.48 -20.26 -2.58
C VAL A 181 3.79 -21.63 -2.77
N LYS A 182 2.45 -21.70 -2.65
CA LYS A 182 1.71 -22.97 -2.79
C LYS A 182 1.41 -23.35 -4.24
N GLY A 183 1.24 -22.39 -5.15
CA GLY A 183 0.64 -22.62 -6.46
C GLY A 183 1.59 -22.88 -7.63
N ARG A 184 2.92 -22.73 -7.47
CA ARG A 184 3.87 -22.80 -8.61
C ARG A 184 5.19 -23.49 -8.32
N GLY A 185 5.15 -24.60 -7.58
CA GLY A 185 6.18 -25.65 -7.69
C GLY A 185 6.14 -26.30 -9.07
N GLY A 186 6.52 -25.57 -10.13
CA GLY A 186 6.43 -26.07 -11.51
C GLY A 186 7.15 -27.40 -11.66
N TRP A 187 6.52 -28.43 -12.24
CA TRP A 187 6.92 -29.85 -12.42
C TRP A 187 7.54 -30.57 -11.20
N SER A 188 8.45 -29.94 -10.48
CA SER A 188 8.96 -30.31 -9.14
C SER A 188 7.89 -30.54 -8.06
N GLY A 189 6.73 -29.89 -8.11
CA GLY A 189 5.61 -30.19 -7.20
C GLY A 189 4.67 -31.29 -7.70
N ILE A 190 4.89 -31.82 -8.90
CA ILE A 190 4.20 -33.01 -9.44
C ILE A 190 5.07 -34.27 -9.22
N LEU A 191 6.37 -34.08 -9.00
CA LEU A 191 7.37 -35.14 -8.82
C LEU A 191 7.71 -35.44 -7.34
N TRP A 192 6.99 -34.83 -6.40
CA TRP A 192 7.06 -35.10 -4.96
C TRP A 192 5.68 -35.43 -4.42
#